data_AF-A0A5C9CXM3-F1
#
_entry.id   AF-A0A5C9CXM3-F1
#
_cell.length_a   1.000
_cell.length_b   1.000
_cell.length_c   1.000
_cell.angle_alpha   90.00
_cell.angle_beta   90.00
_cell.angle_gamma   90.00
#
_symmetry.space_group_name_H-M   'P 1'
#
loop_
_entity.id
_entity.type
_entity.pdbx_description
1 polymer ?
#
loop_
_entity_poly.entity_id
_entity_poly.type
_entity_poly.pdbx_seq_one_letter_code
_entity_poly.pdbx_strand_id
1 'polypeptide(L)'
;NPLACAVGVAAIEVLEEEKLDQKAMSLGKIFREAASAMPCRPLCQVRGKGLLNAVVFKEGFDAYAVCVALKDAGVLAKQTHGNIIRFAPPLVISEDELRQALARIASVFHAL
;
A
#
# COMPACT_ATOMS: atom_id res chain seq x y z
N ASN A 1 -3.38 22.95 -21.84
CA ASN A 1 -4.76 22.45 -22.00
C ASN A 1 -5.60 23.11 -20.91
N PRO A 2 -6.52 24.04 -21.24
CA PRO A 2 -7.25 24.83 -20.25
C PRO A 2 -8.15 23.99 -19.33
N LEU A 3 -8.74 22.90 -19.83
CA LEU A 3 -9.52 21.97 -19.02
C LEU A 3 -8.64 21.27 -17.98
N ALA A 4 -7.46 20.80 -18.39
CA ALA A 4 -6.52 20.15 -17.47
C ALA A 4 -6.04 21.10 -16.37
N CYS A 5 -5.86 22.39 -16.68
CA CYS A 5 -5.52 23.39 -15.68
C CYS A 5 -6.64 23.55 -14.64
N ALA A 6 -7.91 23.67 -15.07
CA ALA A 6 -9.04 23.82 -14.15
C ALA A 6 -9.21 22.59 -13.25
N VAL A 7 -9.08 21.38 -13.80
CA VAL A 7 -9.12 20.12 -13.03
C VAL A 7 -7.95 20.03 -12.04
N GLY A 8 -6.75 20.47 -12.45
CA GLY A 8 -5.57 20.47 -11.59
C GLY A 8 -5.73 21.38 -10.37
N VAL A 9 -6.31 22.57 -10.55
CA VAL A 9 -6.60 23.49 -9.44
C VAL A 9 -7.58 22.84 -8.46
N ALA A 10 -8.71 22.33 -8.95
CA ALA A 10 -9.71 21.67 -8.09
C ALA A 10 -9.14 20.46 -7.34
N ALA A 11 -8.25 19.67 -7.97
CA ALA A 11 -7.60 18.54 -7.31
C ALA A 11 -6.66 18.98 -6.18
N ILE A 12 -5.96 20.11 -6.33
CA ILE A 12 -5.09 20.66 -5.28
C ILE A 12 -5.93 21.21 -4.12
N GLU A 13 -7.03 21.92 -4.40
CA GLU A 13 -7.96 22.41 -3.38
C GLU A 13 -8.47 21.27 -2.49
N VAL A 14 -8.90 20.15 -3.10
CA VAL A 14 -9.32 18.96 -2.34
C VAL A 14 -8.20 18.38 -1.47
N LEU A 15 -6.96 18.33 -1.98
CA LEU A 15 -5.81 17.84 -1.20
C LEU A 15 -5.59 18.68 0.07
N GLU A 16 -5.70 20.01 -0.04
CA GLU A 16 -5.49 20.96 1.05
C GLU A 16 -6.66 20.98 2.04
N GLU A 17 -7.90 21.11 1.56
CA GLU A 17 -9.11 21.21 2.38
C GLU A 17 -9.36 19.94 3.20
N GLU A 18 -9.19 18.75 2.58
CA GLU A 18 -9.36 17.47 3.25
C GLU A 18 -8.10 16.98 4.00
N LYS A 19 -6.99 17.75 3.96
CA LYS A 19 -5.72 17.43 4.64
C LYS A 19 -5.21 16.02 4.31
N LEU A 20 -5.23 15.67 3.02
CA LEU A 20 -4.96 14.31 2.55
C LEU A 20 -3.50 13.90 2.77
N ASP A 21 -2.57 14.85 2.87
CA ASP A 21 -1.17 14.63 3.24
C ASP A 21 -1.03 14.12 4.69
N GLN A 22 -1.73 14.75 5.64
CA GLN A 22 -1.73 14.37 7.06
C GLN A 22 -2.38 13.00 7.24
N LYS A 23 -3.51 12.77 6.57
CA LYS A 23 -4.19 11.47 6.52
C LYS A 23 -3.25 10.39 5.98
N ALA A 24 -2.55 10.65 4.89
CA ALA A 24 -1.61 9.70 4.30
C ALA A 24 -0.44 9.39 5.23
N MET A 25 0.06 10.37 6.00
CA MET A 25 1.10 10.16 6.99
C MET A 25 0.64 9.25 8.15
N SER A 26 -0.56 9.51 8.68
CA SER A 26 -1.16 8.70 9.75
C SER A 26 -1.43 7.27 9.30
N LEU A 27 -2.19 7.09 8.22
CA LEU A 27 -2.57 5.78 7.69
C LEU A 27 -1.36 4.98 7.19
N GLY A 28 -0.38 5.66 6.62
CA GLY A 28 0.88 5.06 6.22
C GLY A 28 1.64 4.43 7.39
N LYS A 29 1.63 5.08 8.56
CA LYS A 29 2.24 4.55 9.77
C LYS A 29 1.52 3.27 10.23
N ILE A 30 0.18 3.30 10.27
CA ILE A 30 -0.65 2.12 10.60
C ILE A 30 -0.33 0.95 9.68
N PHE A 31 -0.28 1.19 8.36
CA PHE A 31 0.06 0.14 7.40
C PHE A 31 1.42 -0.49 7.70
N ARG A 32 2.47 0.32 7.91
CA ARG A 32 3.83 -0.19 8.14
C ARG A 32 3.95 -0.93 9.46
N GLU A 33 3.29 -0.46 10.52
CA GLU A 33 3.27 -1.14 11.82
C GLU A 33 2.58 -2.49 11.73
N ALA A 34 1.38 -2.53 11.13
CA ALA A 34 0.63 -3.77 10.95
C ALA A 34 1.37 -4.78 10.06
N ALA A 35 1.86 -4.34 8.89
CA ALA A 35 2.57 -5.22 7.95
C ALA A 35 3.89 -5.75 8.52
N SER A 36 4.60 -4.96 9.34
CA SER A 36 5.85 -5.41 9.98
C SER A 36 5.60 -6.46 11.07
N ALA A 37 4.41 -6.45 11.69
CA ALA A 37 4.03 -7.40 12.72
C ALA A 37 3.51 -8.74 12.15
N MET A 38 3.28 -8.85 10.84
CA MET A 38 2.78 -10.07 10.21
C MET A 38 3.87 -11.14 10.16
N PRO A 39 3.60 -12.37 10.66
CA PRO A 39 4.54 -13.47 10.51
C PRO A 39 4.61 -13.87 9.03
N CYS A 40 5.79 -13.70 8.42
CA CYS A 40 6.05 -14.06 7.04
C CYS A 40 7.54 -14.37 6.90
N ARG A 41 7.91 -15.65 6.79
CA ARG A 41 9.32 -16.10 6.78
C ARG A 41 10.19 -15.46 5.67
N PRO A 42 9.68 -15.19 4.46
CA PRO A 42 10.48 -14.52 3.43
C PRO A 42 10.50 -12.99 3.56
N LEU A 43 9.72 -12.37 4.44
CA LEU A 43 9.70 -10.92 4.63
C LEU A 43 10.97 -10.46 5.36
N CYS A 44 11.68 -9.49 4.77
CA CYS A 44 12.89 -8.90 5.33
C CYS A 44 12.62 -7.54 5.98
N GLN A 45 11.83 -6.69 5.31
CA GLN A 45 11.64 -5.31 5.73
C GLN A 45 10.32 -4.75 5.19
N VAL A 46 9.66 -3.92 5.99
CA VAL A 46 8.62 -3.01 5.52
C VAL A 46 9.17 -1.58 5.57
N ARG A 47 8.99 -0.82 4.49
CA ARG A 47 9.49 0.57 4.37
C ARG A 47 8.50 1.44 3.61
N GLY A 48 8.60 2.75 3.78
CA GLY A 48 7.74 3.70 3.07
C GLY A 48 7.68 5.07 3.72
N LYS A 49 6.96 5.98 3.06
CA LYS A 49 6.65 7.32 3.57
C LYS A 49 5.22 7.67 3.16
N GLY A 50 4.41 8.15 4.10
CA GLY A 50 2.97 8.31 3.88
C GLY A 50 2.35 6.99 3.43
N LEU A 51 1.42 7.05 2.46
CA LEU A 51 0.79 5.87 1.85
C LEU A 51 1.62 5.19 0.75
N LEU A 52 2.83 5.66 0.46
CA LEU A 52 3.74 4.96 -0.44
C LEU A 52 4.56 3.93 0.35
N ASN A 53 4.06 2.70 0.39
CA ASN A 53 4.62 1.61 1.19
C ASN A 53 5.17 0.48 0.33
N ALA A 54 6.12 -0.27 0.89
CA ALA A 54 6.70 -1.44 0.26
C ALA A 54 7.02 -2.53 1.29
N VAL A 55 6.74 -3.76 0.91
CA VAL A 55 7.20 -4.97 1.60
C VAL A 55 8.33 -5.57 0.77
N VAL A 56 9.48 -5.80 1.40
CA VAL A 56 10.69 -6.35 0.80
C VAL A 56 10.86 -7.78 1.27
N PHE A 57 10.87 -8.72 0.34
CA PHE A 57 11.15 -10.12 0.60
C PHE A 57 12.64 -10.42 0.39
N LYS A 58 13.07 -11.62 0.77
CA LYS A 58 14.43 -12.12 0.51
C LYS A 58 14.79 -12.01 -0.97
N GLU A 59 16.07 -11.80 -1.24
CA GLU A 59 16.58 -11.80 -2.61
C GLU A 59 16.30 -13.16 -3.28
N GLY A 60 15.90 -13.13 -4.56
CA GLY A 60 15.47 -14.33 -5.30
C GLY A 60 14.05 -14.82 -4.98
N PHE A 61 13.35 -14.24 -4.00
CA PHE A 61 11.95 -14.55 -3.75
C PHE A 61 11.05 -13.97 -4.86
N ASP A 62 10.18 -14.80 -5.43
CA ASP A 62 9.23 -14.37 -6.45
C ASP A 62 8.01 -13.67 -5.82
N ALA A 63 8.07 -12.33 -5.75
CA ALA A 63 6.95 -11.55 -5.24
C ALA A 63 5.77 -11.48 -6.22
N TYR A 64 5.93 -11.91 -7.49
CA TYR A 64 4.81 -11.94 -8.43
C TYR A 64 3.75 -12.96 -8.04
N ALA A 65 4.16 -14.17 -7.63
CA ALA A 65 3.24 -15.18 -7.12
C ALA A 65 2.40 -14.67 -5.94
N VAL A 66 3.02 -13.89 -5.05
CA VAL A 66 2.32 -13.23 -3.94
C VAL A 66 1.33 -12.18 -4.45
N CYS A 67 1.68 -11.37 -5.45
CA CYS A 67 0.74 -10.43 -6.06
C CYS A 67 -0.47 -11.13 -6.71
N VAL A 68 -0.28 -12.31 -7.31
CA VAL A 68 -1.39 -13.10 -7.87
C VAL A 68 -2.30 -13.59 -6.75
N ALA A 69 -1.75 -14.12 -5.66
CA ALA A 69 -2.53 -14.52 -4.49
C ALA A 69 -3.26 -13.34 -3.83
N LEU A 70 -2.61 -12.17 -3.72
CA LEU A 70 -3.24 -10.93 -3.25
C LEU A 70 -4.41 -10.51 -4.16
N LYS A 71 -4.24 -10.59 -5.48
CA LYS A 71 -5.31 -10.30 -6.45
C LYS A 71 -6.51 -11.23 -6.24
N ASP A 72 -6.28 -12.52 -6.02
CA ASP A 72 -7.36 -13.48 -5.73
C ASP A 72 -8.03 -13.24 -4.36
N ALA A 73 -7.28 -12.72 -3.38
CA ALA A 73 -7.80 -12.22 -2.11
C ALA A 73 -8.44 -10.81 -2.21
N GLY A 74 -8.50 -10.21 -3.41
CA GLY A 74 -9.12 -8.92 -3.66
C GLY A 74 -8.27 -7.71 -3.26
N VAL A 75 -6.95 -7.84 -3.26
CA VAL A 75 -5.98 -6.74 -3.06
C VAL A 75 -5.09 -6.64 -4.29
N LEU A 76 -5.18 -5.53 -5.02
CA LEU A 76 -4.28 -5.27 -6.14
C LEU A 76 -3.00 -4.62 -5.63
N ALA A 77 -1.87 -5.26 -5.89
CA ALA A 77 -0.55 -4.77 -5.56
C ALA A 77 0.40 -4.99 -6.75
N LYS A 78 1.52 -4.27 -6.76
CA LYS A 78 2.50 -4.37 -7.84
C LYS A 78 3.86 -4.77 -7.31
N GLN A 79 4.41 -5.84 -7.87
CA GLN A 79 5.80 -6.21 -7.66
C GLN A 79 6.72 -5.30 -8.45
N THR A 80 7.90 -5.03 -7.90
CA THR A 80 8.99 -4.30 -8.53
C THR A 80 10.30 -4.96 -8.17
N HIS A 81 11.24 -4.98 -9.11
CA HIS A 81 12.61 -5.48 -8.88
C HIS A 81 12.63 -6.96 -8.39
N GLY A 82 11.63 -7.75 -8.79
CA GLY A 82 11.48 -9.17 -8.44
C GLY A 82 10.87 -9.41 -7.06
N ASN A 83 11.52 -8.94 -6.00
CA ASN A 83 11.24 -9.33 -4.61
C ASN A 83 10.56 -8.24 -3.74
N ILE A 84 10.07 -7.14 -4.34
CA ILE A 84 9.46 -6.03 -3.59
C ILE A 84 8.02 -5.84 -4.04
N ILE A 85 7.07 -5.77 -3.11
CA ILE A 85 5.68 -5.42 -3.41
C ILE A 85 5.41 -4.00 -2.92
N ARG A 86 4.89 -3.14 -3.81
CA ARG A 86 4.47 -1.77 -3.47
C ARG A 86 2.97 -1.71 -3.23
N PHE A 87 2.60 -1.02 -2.16
CA PHE A 87 1.23 -0.68 -1.80
C PHE A 87 1.12 0.85 -1.79
N ALA A 88 0.32 1.37 -2.70
CA ALA A 88 0.08 2.81 -2.87
C ALA A 88 -1.43 3.06 -3.05
N PRO A 89 -2.23 2.91 -1.99
CA PRO A 89 -3.65 3.18 -2.06
C PRO A 89 -3.93 4.67 -2.31
N PRO A 90 -5.13 5.04 -2.80
CA PRO A 90 -5.55 6.43 -2.92
C PRO A 90 -5.47 7.16 -1.58
N LEU A 91 -5.19 8.47 -1.60
CA LEU A 91 -5.08 9.27 -0.36
C LEU A 91 -6.41 9.37 0.40
N VAL A 92 -7.52 9.14 -0.29
CA VAL A 92 -8.87 9.14 0.27
C VAL A 92 -9.24 7.85 1.00
N ILE A 93 -8.42 6.77 0.94
CA ILE A 93 -8.70 5.50 1.61
C ILE A 93 -9.05 5.71 3.10
N SER A 94 -10.11 5.08 3.57
CA SER A 94 -10.47 5.11 4.99
C SER A 94 -9.58 4.19 5.83
N GLU A 95 -9.52 4.42 7.14
CA GLU A 95 -8.81 3.51 8.04
C GLU A 95 -9.43 2.10 8.04
N ASP A 96 -10.76 2.02 7.92
CA ASP A 96 -11.47 0.74 7.86
C ASP A 96 -11.09 -0.07 6.60
N GLU A 97 -11.14 0.56 5.42
CA GLU A 97 -10.69 -0.07 4.16
C GLU A 97 -9.22 -0.50 4.24
N LEU A 98 -8.37 0.33 4.85
CA LEU A 98 -6.96 -0.01 5.07
C LEU A 98 -6.82 -1.26 5.95
N ARG A 99 -7.59 -1.34 7.05
CA ARG A 99 -7.58 -2.49 7.96
C ARG A 99 -8.14 -3.75 7.30
N GLN A 100 -9.19 -3.63 6.49
CA GLN A 100 -9.71 -4.74 5.68
C GLN A 100 -8.66 -5.24 4.67
N ALA A 101 -7.95 -4.32 4.00
CA ALA A 101 -6.86 -4.68 3.09
C ALA A 101 -5.70 -5.37 3.84
N LEU A 102 -5.32 -4.86 5.02
CA LEU A 102 -4.28 -5.47 5.87
C LEU A 102 -4.67 -6.88 6.32
N ALA A 103 -5.94 -7.13 6.64
CA ALA A 103 -6.42 -8.47 6.99
C ALA A 103 -6.27 -9.46 5.82
N ARG A 104 -6.60 -9.03 4.59
CA ARG A 104 -6.42 -9.82 3.36
C ARG A 104 -4.94 -10.06 3.04
N ILE A 105 -4.10 -9.04 3.25
CA ILE A 105 -2.64 -9.18 3.10
C ILE A 105 -2.10 -10.20 4.11
N ALA A 106 -2.53 -10.13 5.37
CA ALA A 106 -2.13 -11.07 6.41
C ALA A 106 -2.53 -12.50 6.06
N SER A 107 -3.74 -12.73 5.54
CA SER A 107 -4.18 -14.08 5.14
C SER A 107 -3.31 -14.67 4.03
N VAL A 108 -2.85 -13.85 3.08
CA VAL A 108 -1.92 -14.32 2.03
C VAL A 108 -0.54 -14.56 2.63
N PHE A 109 -0.04 -13.68 3.49
CA PHE A 109 1.29 -13.79 4.08
C PHE A 109 1.43 -14.99 5.03
N HIS A 110 0.37 -15.37 5.74
CA HIS A 110 0.36 -16.56 6.59
C HIS A 110 0.44 -17.88 5.79
N ALA A 111 0.09 -17.85 4.50
CA ALA A 111 0.15 -19.02 3.63
C ALA A 111 1.51 -19.17 2.91
N LEU A 112 2.44 -18.23 3.11
CA LEU A 112 3.80 -18.22 2.54
C LEU A 112 4.83 -18.83 3.50
#